data_AF-A0A2G2X9T8-F1
#
_entry.id   AF-A0A2G2X9T8-F1
#
_cell.length_a   1.000
_cell.length_b   1.000
_cell.length_c   1.000
_cell.angle_alpha   90.00
_cell.angle_beta   90.00
_cell.angle_gamma   90.00
#
_symmetry.space_group_name_H-M   'P 1'
#
loop_
_entity.id
_entity.type
_entity.pdbx_description
1 polymer ?
#
loop_
_entity_poly.entity_id
_entity_poly.type
_entity_poly.pdbx_seq_one_letter_code
_entity_poly.pdbx_strand_id
1 'polypeptide(L)'
;MGLKAVDFARAQDEINLAALAINRIGKGNLDEIIDPFIELHMDAWTVSSVHKVEELTFKCLAFHRDMRPSMMEVAIELEQLRLSKWANSEDNITPTLEGSSISSISDVSEKPLNLSIKKREMDIKTIFSTAKIKDYSPVSVQDSWNSEQSSQ
;
A
#
# COMPACT_ATOMS: atom_id res chain seq x y z
N MET A 1 -6.66 29.53 1.80
CA MET A 1 -7.72 28.91 2.64
C MET A 1 -7.85 27.47 2.19
N GLY A 2 -7.83 26.50 3.11
CA GLY A 2 -7.96 25.07 2.77
C GLY A 2 -9.40 24.68 2.48
N LEU A 3 -9.60 23.58 1.75
CA LEU A 3 -10.91 22.96 1.58
C LEU A 3 -11.35 22.27 2.87
N LYS A 4 -12.66 22.23 3.12
CA LYS A 4 -13.22 21.52 4.28
C LYS A 4 -13.07 20.01 4.06
N ALA A 5 -12.54 19.31 5.07
CA ALA A 5 -12.35 17.87 5.05
C ALA A 5 -13.67 17.10 4.80
N VAL A 6 -14.78 17.64 5.32
CA VAL A 6 -16.14 17.19 5.07
C VAL A 6 -16.95 18.41 4.64
N ASP A 7 -17.63 18.29 3.51
CA ASP A 7 -18.47 19.35 2.95
C ASP A 7 -19.80 18.78 2.48
N PHE A 8 -20.87 19.11 3.21
CA PHE A 8 -22.22 18.66 2.91
C PHE A 8 -22.86 19.43 1.74
N ALA A 9 -22.21 20.48 1.23
CA ALA A 9 -22.65 21.15 0.02
C ALA A 9 -22.19 20.43 -1.27
N ARG A 10 -21.24 19.50 -1.19
CA ARG A 10 -20.80 18.65 -2.31
C ARG A 10 -21.77 17.49 -2.57
N ALA A 11 -21.64 16.86 -3.74
CA ALA A 11 -22.36 15.64 -4.06
C ALA A 11 -22.06 14.54 -3.02
N GLN A 12 -23.00 13.62 -2.79
CA GLN A 12 -22.90 12.60 -1.73
C GLN A 12 -21.63 11.74 -1.84
N ASP A 13 -21.20 11.45 -3.06
CA ASP A 13 -19.99 10.70 -3.40
C ASP A 13 -18.71 11.54 -3.35
N GLU A 14 -18.80 12.82 -3.02
CA GLU A 14 -17.68 13.76 -2.91
C GLU A 14 -17.66 14.54 -1.59
N ILE A 15 -18.54 14.20 -0.64
CA ILE A 15 -18.64 14.87 0.67
C ILE A 15 -17.29 14.89 1.39
N ASN A 16 -16.54 13.78 1.31
CA ASN A 16 -15.19 13.65 1.85
C ASN A 16 -14.28 12.90 0.87
N LEU A 17 -12.97 12.96 1.12
CA LEU A 17 -11.96 12.34 0.24
C LEU A 17 -12.10 10.82 0.14
N ALA A 18 -12.53 10.13 1.19
CA ALA A 18 -12.72 8.69 1.15
C ALA A 18 -13.89 8.29 0.23
N ALA A 19 -15.01 9.03 0.28
CA ALA A 19 -16.14 8.83 -0.61
C ALA A 19 -15.73 9.10 -2.08
N LEU A 20 -15.00 10.19 -2.31
CA LEU A 20 -14.47 10.54 -3.63
C LEU A 20 -13.56 9.43 -4.16
N ALA A 21 -12.61 8.97 -3.34
CA ALA A 21 -11.69 7.90 -3.71
C ALA A 21 -12.42 6.60 -4.06
N ILE A 22 -13.38 6.13 -3.24
CA ILE A 22 -14.18 4.94 -3.55
C ILE A 22 -14.90 5.09 -4.89
N ASN A 23 -15.50 6.25 -5.16
CA ASN A 23 -16.25 6.51 -6.38
C ASN A 23 -15.35 6.49 -7.62
N ARG A 24 -14.24 7.22 -7.58
CA ARG A 24 -13.35 7.40 -8.74
C ARG A 24 -12.55 6.15 -9.04
N ILE A 25 -12.02 5.49 -8.00
CA ILE A 25 -11.38 4.17 -8.13
C ILE A 25 -12.37 3.13 -8.67
N GLY A 26 -13.57 3.05 -8.09
CA GLY A 26 -14.58 2.07 -8.51
C GLY A 26 -15.07 2.27 -9.96
N LYS A 27 -14.91 3.46 -10.52
CA LYS A 27 -15.24 3.79 -11.92
C LYS A 27 -14.04 3.68 -12.88
N GLY A 28 -12.82 3.48 -12.37
CA GLY A 28 -11.60 3.50 -13.17
C GLY A 28 -11.13 4.90 -13.57
N ASN A 29 -11.58 5.94 -12.86
CA ASN A 29 -11.22 7.35 -13.09
C ASN A 29 -10.11 7.80 -12.12
N LEU A 30 -9.05 7.01 -12.00
CA LEU A 30 -7.97 7.26 -11.05
C LEU A 30 -7.22 8.57 -11.34
N ASP A 31 -7.08 8.92 -12.62
CA ASP A 31 -6.44 10.13 -13.11
C ASP A 31 -7.04 11.43 -12.55
N GLU A 32 -8.32 11.41 -12.17
CA GLU A 32 -9.00 12.56 -11.58
C GLU A 32 -8.60 12.85 -10.12
N ILE A 33 -8.03 11.85 -9.43
CA ILE A 33 -7.74 11.94 -7.98
C ILE A 33 -6.24 11.81 -7.64
N ILE A 34 -5.40 11.51 -8.64
CA ILE A 34 -3.95 11.48 -8.45
C ILE A 34 -3.41 12.91 -8.39
N ASP A 35 -2.46 13.13 -7.49
CA ASP A 35 -1.76 14.41 -7.39
C ASP A 35 -1.07 14.72 -8.74
N PRO A 36 -1.34 15.88 -9.37
CA PRO A 36 -0.72 16.28 -10.62
C PRO A 36 0.83 16.31 -10.60
N PHE A 37 1.45 16.38 -9.42
CA PHE A 37 2.91 16.30 -9.27
C PHE A 37 3.44 14.86 -9.34
N ILE A 38 2.57 13.85 -9.28
CA ILE A 38 2.92 12.47 -9.56
C ILE A 38 2.89 12.31 -11.08
N GLU A 39 4.08 12.33 -11.69
CA GLU A 39 4.21 12.21 -13.14
C GLU A 39 3.96 10.76 -13.59
N LEU A 40 2.67 10.40 -13.71
CA LEU A 40 2.21 9.03 -13.99
C LEU A 40 2.82 8.42 -15.25
N HIS A 41 3.19 9.22 -16.24
CA HIS A 41 3.65 8.73 -17.54
C HIS A 41 5.17 8.65 -17.69
N MET A 42 5.94 8.89 -16.62
CA MET A 42 7.41 8.94 -16.73
C MET A 42 8.04 7.56 -16.78
N ASP A 43 7.46 6.58 -16.08
CA ASP A 43 7.99 5.23 -16.06
C ASP A 43 6.91 4.18 -15.73
N ALA A 44 7.11 2.96 -16.23
CA ALA A 44 6.18 1.86 -16.05
C ALA A 44 6.04 1.42 -14.58
N TRP A 45 7.07 1.65 -13.76
CA TRP A 45 7.02 1.35 -12.34
C TRP A 45 6.06 2.29 -11.62
N THR A 46 6.11 3.60 -11.91
CA THR A 46 5.19 4.61 -11.33
C THR A 46 3.73 4.27 -11.65
N VAL A 47 3.41 3.97 -12.91
CA VAL A 47 2.06 3.52 -13.31
C VAL A 47 1.64 2.28 -12.52
N SER A 48 2.50 1.26 -12.48
CA SER A 48 2.21 -0.01 -11.83
C SER A 48 2.02 0.14 -10.32
N SER A 49 2.85 0.96 -9.67
CA SER A 49 2.78 1.24 -8.24
C SER A 49 1.54 2.02 -7.88
N VAL A 50 1.15 3.00 -8.69
CA VAL A 50 -0.09 3.76 -8.49
C VAL A 50 -1.32 2.86 -8.57
N HIS A 51 -1.40 1.97 -9.55
CA HIS A 51 -2.48 0.98 -9.61
C HIS A 51 -2.50 0.01 -8.41
N LYS A 52 -1.34 -0.40 -7.90
CA LYS A 52 -1.32 -1.22 -6.67
C LYS A 52 -1.79 -0.44 -5.44
N VAL A 53 -1.42 0.84 -5.33
CA VAL A 53 -1.89 1.70 -4.25
C VAL A 53 -3.40 1.94 -4.37
N GLU A 54 -3.92 2.11 -5.59
CA GLU A 54 -5.36 2.17 -5.86
C GLU A 54 -6.08 0.92 -5.33
N GLU A 55 -5.63 -0.28 -5.72
CA GLU A 55 -6.19 -1.55 -5.25
C GLU A 55 -6.18 -1.66 -3.71
N LEU A 56 -5.05 -1.32 -3.09
CA LEU A 56 -4.91 -1.33 -1.64
C LEU A 56 -5.84 -0.32 -0.96
N THR A 57 -5.94 0.88 -1.52
CA THR A 57 -6.82 1.96 -1.02
C THR A 57 -8.28 1.53 -1.08
N PHE A 58 -8.70 0.90 -2.18
CA PHE A 58 -10.05 0.38 -2.34
C PHE A 58 -10.41 -0.66 -1.26
N LYS A 59 -9.50 -1.60 -0.98
CA LYS A 59 -9.66 -2.58 0.11
C LYS A 59 -9.73 -1.90 1.49
N CYS A 60 -8.84 -0.94 1.76
CA CYS A 60 -8.83 -0.18 3.03
C CYS A 60 -10.13 0.59 3.27
N LEU A 61 -10.74 1.11 2.21
CA LEU A 61 -11.97 1.89 2.25
C LEU A 61 -13.24 1.03 2.14
N ALA A 62 -13.12 -0.30 2.13
CA ALA A 62 -14.26 -1.19 2.00
C ALA A 62 -15.35 -0.92 3.04
N PHE A 63 -16.61 -0.96 2.59
CA PHE A 63 -17.77 -0.75 3.47
C PHE A 63 -17.82 -1.82 4.57
N HIS A 64 -17.70 -3.10 4.19
CA HIS A 64 -17.68 -4.20 5.13
C HIS A 64 -16.29 -4.37 5.76
N ARG A 65 -16.27 -4.49 7.10
CA ARG A 65 -15.03 -4.54 7.90
C ARG A 65 -14.15 -5.74 7.56
N ASP A 66 -14.75 -6.88 7.28
CA ASP A 66 -14.08 -8.14 6.94
C ASP A 66 -13.34 -8.10 5.60
N MET A 67 -13.69 -7.16 4.72
CA MET A 67 -12.97 -6.93 3.47
C MET A 67 -11.77 -5.98 3.65
N ARG A 68 -11.64 -5.32 4.81
CA ARG A 68 -10.51 -4.42 5.08
C ARG A 68 -9.30 -5.24 5.48
N PRO A 69 -8.11 -4.94 4.93
CA PRO A 69 -6.87 -5.54 5.38
C PRO A 69 -6.55 -5.08 6.81
N SER A 70 -5.84 -5.92 7.56
CA SER A 70 -5.20 -5.51 8.80
C SER A 70 -4.09 -4.50 8.52
N MET A 71 -3.76 -3.65 9.50
CA MET A 71 -2.64 -2.70 9.36
C MET A 71 -1.30 -3.37 9.08
N MET A 72 -1.12 -4.62 9.54
CA MET A 72 0.06 -5.44 9.22
C MET A 72 0.11 -5.76 7.73
N GLU A 73 -1.01 -6.21 7.15
CA GLU A 73 -1.09 -6.49 5.71
C GLU A 73 -0.87 -5.22 4.88
N VAL A 74 -1.46 -4.09 5.28
CA VAL A 74 -1.23 -2.78 4.64
C VAL A 74 0.26 -2.42 4.65
N ALA A 75 0.94 -2.56 5.79
CA ALA A 75 2.36 -2.26 5.90
C ALA A 75 3.22 -3.18 5.02
N ILE A 76 2.90 -4.48 4.96
CA ILE A 76 3.59 -5.44 4.10
C ILE A 76 3.42 -5.08 2.62
N GLU A 77 2.20 -4.81 2.16
CA GLU A 77 1.93 -4.46 0.77
C GLU A 77 2.65 -3.17 0.35
N LEU A 78 2.62 -2.14 1.20
CA LEU A 78 3.34 -0.88 0.93
C LEU A 78 4.87 -1.06 0.91
N GLU A 79 5.43 -1.89 1.80
CA GLU A 79 6.86 -2.16 1.83
C GLU A 79 7.31 -2.93 0.58
N GLN A 80 6.51 -3.89 0.11
CA GLN A 80 6.76 -4.60 -1.15
C GLN A 80 6.78 -3.64 -2.35
N LEU A 81 5.87 -2.66 -2.39
CA LEU A 81 5.89 -1.63 -3.43
C LEU A 81 7.15 -0.79 -3.38
N ARG A 82 7.57 -0.38 -2.18
CA ARG A 82 8.81 0.39 -1.98
C ARG A 82 10.03 -0.39 -2.46
N LEU A 83 10.15 -1.67 -2.10
CA LEU A 83 11.26 -2.54 -2.49
C LEU A 83 11.27 -2.85 -3.99
N SER A 84 10.09 -2.97 -4.61
CA SER A 84 9.99 -3.20 -6.05
C SER A 84 10.65 -2.08 -6.88
N LYS A 85 10.67 -0.83 -6.37
CA LYS A 85 11.37 0.27 -7.03
C LYS A 85 12.87 0.02 -7.14
N TRP A 86 13.45 -0.48 -6.05
CA TRP A 86 14.88 -0.71 -5.93
C TRP A 86 15.34 -1.84 -6.87
N ALA A 87 14.55 -2.91 -6.95
CA ALA A 87 14.84 -4.05 -7.82
C ALA A 87 14.87 -3.72 -9.32
N ASN A 88 14.16 -2.68 -9.76
CA ASN A 88 14.16 -2.24 -11.17
C ASN A 88 15.30 -1.26 -11.50
N SER A 89 16.13 -0.87 -10.52
CA SER A 89 17.20 0.12 -10.71
C SER A 89 18.60 -0.48 -10.94
N GLU A 90 18.75 -1.80 -10.82
CA GLU A 90 20.04 -2.49 -10.75
C GLU A 90 20.50 -3.19 -12.05
N ASP A 91 19.90 -2.88 -13.21
CA ASP A 91 20.32 -3.44 -14.51
C ASP A 91 21.51 -2.72 -15.19
N ASN A 92 22.30 -1.90 -14.47
CA ASN A 92 23.42 -1.15 -15.05
C ASN A 92 24.79 -1.30 -14.36
N ILE A 93 25.08 -2.38 -13.64
CA ILE A 93 26.48 -2.73 -13.34
C ILE A 93 26.70 -4.26 -13.40
N THR A 94 27.34 -4.73 -14.46
CA THR A 94 28.17 -5.95 -14.45
C THR A 94 29.64 -5.53 -14.58
N PRO A 95 30.55 -6.04 -13.73
CA PRO A 95 31.28 -7.25 -14.13
C PRO A 95 31.41 -8.32 -13.01
N THR A 96 31.18 -9.56 -13.43
CA THR A 96 31.67 -10.88 -12.97
C THR A 96 32.50 -11.01 -11.68
N LEU A 97 32.07 -11.88 -10.75
CA LEU A 97 32.84 -13.04 -10.25
C LEU A 97 31.96 -14.04 -9.44
N GLU A 98 31.79 -15.22 -10.05
CA GLU A 98 31.48 -16.57 -9.54
C GLU A 98 30.53 -16.83 -8.34
N GLY A 99 29.46 -17.60 -8.61
CA GLY A 99 29.21 -18.83 -7.83
C GLY A 99 27.92 -18.94 -7.01
N SER A 100 26.76 -19.17 -7.65
CA SER A 100 25.86 -20.26 -7.26
C SER A 100 24.76 -20.46 -8.30
N SER A 101 24.62 -21.70 -8.75
CA SER A 101 23.84 -22.13 -9.91
C SER A 101 22.35 -21.84 -9.81
N ILE A 102 21.81 -21.17 -10.83
CA ILE A 102 20.38 -21.21 -11.19
C ILE A 102 20.21 -22.16 -12.38
N SER A 103 19.49 -23.26 -12.17
CA SER A 103 19.01 -24.09 -13.28
C SER A 103 17.73 -23.45 -13.84
N SER A 104 17.81 -22.93 -15.06
CA SER A 104 16.64 -22.60 -15.87
C SER A 104 15.98 -23.88 -16.40
N ILE A 105 14.66 -23.96 -16.34
CA ILE A 105 13.85 -24.82 -17.22
C ILE A 105 12.73 -23.95 -17.79
N SER A 106 12.74 -23.83 -19.12
CA SER A 106 11.67 -23.32 -19.97
C SER A 106 10.50 -24.29 -20.00
N ASP A 107 9.27 -23.80 -20.17
CA ASP A 107 8.38 -24.27 -21.25
C ASP A 107 7.13 -23.37 -21.39
N VAL A 108 6.82 -23.07 -22.64
CA VAL A 108 5.63 -22.36 -23.11
C VAL A 108 4.44 -23.31 -23.09
N SER A 109 3.33 -22.92 -22.46
CA SER A 109 2.02 -23.50 -22.72
C SER A 109 0.91 -22.50 -22.38
N GLU A 110 0.01 -22.26 -23.33
CA GLU A 110 -1.08 -21.29 -23.25
C GLU A 110 -2.34 -21.81 -22.54
N LYS A 111 -3.17 -20.85 -22.08
CA LYS A 111 -4.63 -20.88 -21.77
C LYS A 111 -5.09 -21.24 -20.33
N PRO A 112 -6.26 -20.72 -19.86
CA PRO A 112 -6.31 -19.48 -19.08
C PRO A 112 -6.94 -19.62 -17.67
N LEU A 113 -6.68 -18.59 -16.84
CA LEU A 113 -7.36 -18.15 -15.61
C LEU A 113 -7.83 -19.23 -14.60
N ASN A 114 -6.98 -19.48 -13.59
CA ASN A 114 -7.47 -19.71 -12.23
C ASN A 114 -6.71 -18.82 -11.24
N LEU A 115 -7.46 -17.93 -10.59
CA LEU A 115 -7.01 -17.08 -9.50
C LEU A 115 -6.70 -17.97 -8.29
N SER A 116 -5.49 -18.50 -8.22
CA SER A 116 -4.93 -19.03 -6.99
C SER A 116 -3.88 -18.04 -6.54
N ILE A 117 -4.25 -17.22 -5.56
CA ILE A 117 -3.33 -16.39 -4.79
C ILE A 117 -2.38 -17.36 -4.11
N LYS A 118 -1.34 -17.77 -4.83
CA LYS A 118 -0.21 -18.48 -4.28
C LYS A 118 0.54 -17.42 -3.50
N LYS A 119 0.16 -17.29 -2.23
CA LYS A 119 0.87 -16.57 -1.19
C LYS A 119 2.33 -16.97 -1.31
N ARG A 120 3.13 -16.17 -2.01
CA ARG A 120 4.58 -16.23 -1.92
C ARG A 120 4.85 -15.77 -0.51
N GLU A 121 4.92 -16.74 0.39
CA GLU A 121 5.50 -16.61 1.71
C GLU A 121 7.00 -16.39 1.49
N MET A 122 7.34 -15.21 0.96
CA MET A 122 8.69 -14.67 1.05
C MET A 122 8.86 -14.37 2.53
N ASP A 123 9.85 -15.05 3.13
CA ASP A 123 10.09 -15.09 4.56
C ASP A 123 9.96 -13.69 5.19
N ILE A 124 8.89 -13.50 5.98
CA ILE A 124 8.54 -12.22 6.63
C ILE A 124 9.72 -11.73 7.48
N LYS A 125 10.55 -12.66 7.96
CA LYS A 125 11.77 -12.40 8.71
C LYS A 125 12.82 -11.65 7.88
N THR A 126 12.93 -11.94 6.59
CA THR A 126 13.87 -11.28 5.67
C THR A 126 13.42 -9.84 5.36
N ILE A 127 12.11 -9.61 5.16
CA ILE A 127 11.55 -8.27 4.96
C ILE A 127 11.87 -7.37 6.17
N PHE A 128 11.59 -7.85 7.38
CA PHE A 128 11.80 -7.06 8.60
C PHE A 128 13.29 -6.93 8.99
N SER A 129 14.14 -7.88 8.63
CA SER A 129 15.59 -7.83 8.94
C SER A 129 16.34 -6.77 8.13
N THR A 130 15.83 -6.39 6.96
CA THR A 130 16.42 -5.29 6.16
C THR A 130 15.99 -3.90 6.65
N ALA A 131 14.93 -3.81 7.46
CA ALA A 131 14.55 -2.61 8.18
C ALA A 131 15.22 -2.62 9.57
N LYS A 132 16.40 -1.99 9.70
CA LYS A 132 16.96 -1.63 11.02
C LYS A 132 15.99 -0.66 11.73
N ILE A 133 15.02 -1.20 12.46
CA ILE A 133 14.24 -0.46 13.45
C ILE A 133 15.14 -0.31 14.67
N LYS A 134 15.81 0.84 14.73
CA LYS A 134 16.56 1.26 15.90
C LYS A 134 15.64 2.10 16.79
N ASP A 135 15.37 1.54 17.97
CA ASP A 135 14.96 2.20 19.21
C ASP A 135 13.67 3.05 19.19
N TYR A 136 12.53 2.44 19.51
CA TYR A 136 11.43 3.13 20.19
C TYR A 136 11.25 2.54 21.59
N SER A 137 11.57 3.35 22.59
CA SER A 137 11.37 3.10 24.03
C SER A 137 9.88 3.15 24.39
N PRO A 138 9.35 2.30 25.29
CA PRO A 138 7.94 2.34 25.65
C PRO A 138 7.71 3.47 26.66
N VAL A 139 7.15 4.59 26.22
CA VAL A 139 6.57 5.57 27.14
C VAL A 139 5.27 4.97 27.70
N SER A 140 5.30 4.63 28.98
CA SER A 140 4.11 4.32 29.77
C SER A 140 3.50 5.62 30.26
N VAL A 141 2.40 6.04 29.66
CA VAL A 141 1.55 7.12 30.18
C VAL A 141 0.40 6.47 30.93
N GLN A 142 0.51 6.47 32.26
CA GLN A 142 -0.63 6.27 33.14
C GLN A 142 -1.28 7.64 33.37
N ASP A 143 -2.36 7.93 32.65
CA ASP A 143 -3.24 9.04 33.02
C ASP A 143 -4.31 8.50 33.96
N SER A 144 -4.15 8.79 35.25
CA SER A 144 -5.11 8.50 36.31
C SER A 144 -6.24 9.53 36.22
N TRP A 145 -7.38 9.13 35.65
CA TRP A 145 -8.60 9.94 35.64
C TRP A 145 -9.16 10.02 37.07
N ASN A 146 -8.84 11.11 37.77
CA ASN A 146 -9.43 11.41 39.07
C ASN A 146 -10.80 12.04 38.84
N SER A 147 -11.86 11.24 38.96
CA SER A 147 -13.23 11.74 39.04
C SER A 147 -13.40 12.52 40.35
N GLU A 148 -13.31 13.84 40.27
CA GLU A 148 -13.75 14.72 41.37
C GLU A 148 -15.28 14.66 41.52
N GLN A 149 -15.67 14.68 42.79
CA GLN A 149 -17.01 14.46 43.27
C GLN A 149 -18.00 15.53 42.80
N SER A 150 -19.19 15.12 42.41
CA SER A 150 -20.36 15.99 42.35
C SER A 150 -21.42 15.45 43.30
N SER A 151 -21.41 15.97 44.53
CA SER A 151 -22.53 15.92 45.47
C SER A 151 -22.91 17.35 45.82
N GLN A 152 -24.01 17.84 45.24
CA GLN A 152 -25.10 18.56 45.92
C GLN A 152 -26.23 18.84 44.95
#